data_AF-A0A1Q5L2V6-F1
#
_entry.id   AF-A0A1Q5L2V6-F1
#
_cell.length_a   1.000
_cell.length_b   1.000
_cell.length_c   1.000
_cell.angle_alpha   90.00
_cell.angle_beta   90.00
_cell.angle_gamma   90.00
#
_symmetry.space_group_name_H-M   'P 1'
#
loop_
_entity.id
_entity.type
_entity.pdbx_description
1 polymer ?
#
loop_
_entity_poly.entity_id
_entity_poly.type
_entity_poly.pdbx_seq_one_letter_code
_entity_poly.pdbx_strand_id
1 'polypeptide(L)' 'MLLLRPGTAGGHESGILWASSTCDGEPALHTLTISYTYDGVIADRREALFEAYVADVTERRGCTEVKLPGGKDYWD' A
#
# COMPACT_ATOMS: atom_id res chain seq x y z
N MET A 1 17.17 -4.33 -3.85
CA MET A 1 16.35 -5.38 -3.22
C MET A 1 15.26 -4.67 -2.44
N LEU A 2 14.00 -4.84 -2.84
CA LEU A 2 12.86 -4.21 -2.16
C LEU A 2 12.69 -4.84 -0.77
N LEU A 3 12.72 -4.02 0.28
CA LEU A 3 12.59 -4.46 1.67
C LEU A 3 11.31 -3.89 2.28
N LEU A 4 10.27 -4.70 2.21
CA LEU A 4 8.96 -4.43 2.80
C LEU A 4 9.00 -4.75 4.30
N ARG A 5 8.75 -3.77 5.17
CA ARG A 5 8.82 -3.94 6.63
C ARG A 5 7.68 -3.16 7.29
N PRO A 6 7.13 -3.64 8.42
CA PRO A 6 6.20 -2.83 9.20
C PRO A 6 6.80 -1.45 9.57
N GLY A 7 5.97 -0.42 9.59
CA GLY A 7 6.38 0.97 9.79
C GLY A 7 6.88 1.69 8.53
N THR A 8 6.99 1.00 7.39
CA THR A 8 7.30 1.63 6.09
C THR A 8 6.09 1.60 5.16
N ALA A 9 6.06 2.57 4.24
CA ALA A 9 5.10 2.66 3.17
C ALA A 9 5.83 3.19 1.93
N GLY A 10 5.36 2.80 0.75
CA GLY A 10 5.97 3.20 -0.51
C GLY A 10 5.38 2.47 -1.71
N GLY A 11 5.94 2.76 -2.87
CA GLY A 11 5.75 2.06 -4.11
C GLY A 11 7.08 1.61 -4.69
N HIS A 12 7.02 0.91 -5.81
CA HIS A 12 8.17 0.52 -6.61
C HIS A 12 7.76 0.47 -8.07
N GLU A 13 8.67 0.86 -8.97
CA GLU A 13 8.45 0.89 -10.43
C GLU A 13 7.96 -0.45 -11.03
N SER A 14 8.19 -1.56 -10.32
CA SER A 14 7.67 -2.88 -10.71
C SER A 14 6.17 -3.08 -10.42
N GLY A 15 5.44 -2.04 -10.02
CA GLY A 15 3.99 -2.09 -9.74
C GLY A 15 3.64 -2.63 -8.35
N ILE A 16 4.57 -2.55 -7.38
CA ILE A 16 4.31 -2.96 -6.00
C ILE A 16 4.02 -1.70 -5.18
N LEU A 17 2.91 -1.70 -4.44
CA LEU A 17 2.56 -0.67 -3.47
C LEU A 17 2.46 -1.32 -2.08
N TRP A 18 2.89 -0.60 -1.05
CA TRP A 18 2.74 -1.06 0.33
C TRP A 18 2.47 0.06 1.33
N ALA A 19 1.79 -0.34 2.39
CA ALA A 19 1.42 0.46 3.54
C ALA A 19 1.63 -0.37 4.80
N SER A 20 1.70 0.30 5.94
CA SER A 20 1.80 -0.36 7.24
C SER A 20 0.73 0.13 8.19
N SER A 21 0.34 -0.70 9.16
CA SER A 21 -0.53 -0.32 10.26
C SER A 21 -0.24 -1.17 11.49
N THR A 22 -0.95 -0.92 12.59
CA THR A 22 -0.99 -1.78 13.78
C THR A 22 -2.38 -2.39 13.88
N CYS A 23 -2.52 -3.71 13.81
CA CYS A 23 -3.80 -4.41 13.87
C CYS A 23 -3.81 -5.33 15.09
N ASP A 24 -4.80 -5.22 15.98
CA ASP A 24 -4.86 -5.99 17.23
C ASP A 24 -3.57 -5.91 18.08
N GLY A 25 -2.87 -4.77 18.02
CA GLY A 25 -1.60 -4.54 18.72
C GLY A 25 -0.36 -5.09 18.00
N GLU A 26 -0.53 -5.78 16.87
CA GLU A 26 0.57 -6.37 16.09
C GLU A 26 0.88 -5.54 14.83
N PRO A 27 2.16 -5.40 14.44
CA PRO A 27 2.52 -4.73 13.20
C PRO A 27 2.00 -5.46 11.96
N ALA A 28 1.35 -4.73 11.06
CA ALA A 28 0.79 -5.26 9.82
C ALA A 28 1.35 -4.56 8.58
N LEU A 29 1.41 -5.30 7.48
CA LEU A 29 1.82 -4.83 6.17
C LEU A 29 0.71 -5.13 5.16
N HIS A 30 0.33 -4.12 4.37
CA HIS A 30 -0.65 -4.23 3.30
C HIS A 30 0.06 -4.04 1.97
N THR A 31 -0.03 -5.02 1.08
CA THR A 31 0.60 -4.94 -0.23
C THR A 31 -0.44 -5.07 -1.33
N LEU A 32 -0.20 -4.37 -2.43
CA LEU A 32 -0.90 -4.54 -3.70
C LEU A 32 0.13 -4.63 -4.80
N THR A 33 0.06 -5.69 -5.60
CA THR A 33 0.90 -5.85 -6.80
C THR A 33 0.03 -5.75 -8.02
N ILE A 34 0.36 -4.81 -8.90
CA ILE A 34 -0.33 -4.58 -10.17
C ILE A 34 0.49 -5.25 -11.26
N SER A 35 -0.15 -6.12 -12.04
CA SER A 35 0.50 -6.69 -13.22
C SER A 35 0.81 -5.58 -14.23
N TYR A 36 1.98 -5.65 -14.88
CA TYR A 36 2.41 -4.68 -15.90
C TYR A 36 1.34 -4.41 -16.97
N THR A 37 0.60 -5.43 -17.39
CA THR A 37 -0.47 -5.28 -18.40
C THR A 37 -1.66 -4.46 -17.91
N TYR A 38 -1.86 -4.37 -16.60
CA TYR A 38 -2.94 -3.60 -15.97
C TYR A 38 -2.49 -2.21 -15.53
N ASP A 39 -1.20 -1.99 -15.24
CA ASP A 39 -0.70 -0.69 -14.78
C ASP A 39 -1.08 0.44 -15.75
N GLY A 40 -0.92 0.22 -17.07
CA GLY A 40 -1.34 1.20 -18.08
C GLY A 40 -2.85 1.47 -18.14
N VAL A 41 -3.68 0.53 -17.69
CA VAL A 41 -5.16 0.67 -17.69
C VAL A 41 -5.64 1.44 -16.46
N ILE A 42 -4.96 1.28 -15.33
CA ILE A 42 -5.37 1.86 -14.04
C ILE A 42 -4.40 2.92 -13.51
N ALA A 43 -3.47 3.42 -14.33
CA ALA A 43 -2.41 4.35 -13.91
C ALA A 43 -2.95 5.54 -13.10
N ASP A 44 -4.00 6.19 -13.58
CA ASP A 44 -4.61 7.36 -12.92
C ASP A 44 -5.41 7.02 -11.66
N ARG A 45 -5.66 5.73 -11.40
CA ARG A 45 -6.49 5.24 -10.29
C ARG A 45 -5.72 4.36 -9.31
N ARG A 46 -4.47 4.02 -9.57
CA ARG A 46 -3.72 3.05 -8.77
C ARG A 46 -3.50 3.49 -7.33
N GLU A 47 -3.20 4.77 -7.11
CA GLU A 47 -3.07 5.35 -5.76
C GLU A 47 -4.41 5.22 -5.02
N ALA A 48 -5.49 5.76 -5.60
CA ALA A 48 -6.82 5.71 -5.01
C ALA A 48 -7.32 4.27 -4.76
N LEU A 49 -7.01 3.34 -5.67
CA LEU A 49 -7.32 1.91 -5.50
C LEU A 49 -6.58 1.33 -4.29
N PHE A 50 -5.29 1.65 -4.17
CA PHE A 50 -4.48 1.16 -3.06
C PHE A 50 -4.95 1.73 -1.72
N GLU A 51 -5.23 3.04 -1.67
CA GLU A 51 -5.77 3.70 -0.48
C GLU A 51 -7.13 3.11 -0.07
N ALA A 52 -8.02 2.87 -1.03
CA ALA A 52 -9.32 2.25 -0.75
C ALA A 52 -9.17 0.81 -0.22
N TYR A 53 -8.24 0.04 -0.78
CA TYR A 53 -7.91 -1.30 -0.28
C TYR A 53 -7.40 -1.28 1.16
N VAL A 54 -6.44 -0.41 1.46
CA VAL A 54 -5.88 -0.27 2.82
C VAL A 54 -6.96 0.19 3.80
N ALA A 55 -7.80 1.14 3.40
CA ALA A 55 -8.91 1.63 4.22
C ALA A 55 -9.90 0.50 4.56
N ASP A 56 -10.35 -0.28 3.57
CA ASP A 56 -11.30 -1.39 3.80
C ASP A 56 -10.72 -2.46 4.74
N VAL A 57 -9.46 -2.84 4.56
CA VAL A 57 -8.81 -3.85 5.43
C VAL A 57 -8.64 -3.32 6.85
N THR A 58 -8.18 -2.08 7.00
CA THR A 58 -7.90 -1.49 8.31
C THR A 58 -9.17 -1.23 9.10
N GLU A 59 -10.26 -0.79 8.45
CA GLU A 59 -11.56 -0.63 9.08
C GLU A 59 -12.11 -1.97 9.58
N ARG A 60 -12.12 -3.01 8.74
CA ARG A 60 -12.65 -4.34 9.08
C ARG A 60 -11.89 -5.02 10.21
N ARG A 61 -10.61 -4.68 10.39
CA ARG A 61 -9.71 -5.28 11.38
C ARG A 61 -9.41 -4.36 12.56
N GLY A 62 -10.06 -3.20 12.65
CA GLY A 62 -9.81 -2.23 13.72
C GLY A 62 -8.35 -1.79 13.83
N CYS A 63 -7.64 -1.71 12.69
CA CYS A 63 -6.24 -1.32 12.69
C CYS A 63 -6.08 0.18 12.93
N THR A 64 -5.00 0.56 13.58
CA THR A 64 -4.58 1.94 13.86
C THR A 64 -3.24 2.24 13.22
N GLU A 65 -2.75 3.48 13.37
CA GLU A 65 -1.41 3.88 12.91
C GLU A 65 -1.15 3.60 11.42
N VAL A 66 -2.19 3.75 10.60
CA VAL A 66 -2.11 3.51 9.17
C VAL A 66 -1.16 4.52 8.53
N LYS A 67 -0.15 4.00 7.84
CA LYS A 67 0.85 4.75 7.10
C LYS A 67 0.76 4.37 5.63
N LEU A 68 0.33 5.33 4.83
CA LEU A 68 0.29 5.25 3.36
C LEU A 68 1.55 5.88 2.75
N PRO A 69 1.89 5.57 1.48
CA PRO A 69 2.93 6.30 0.75
C PRO A 69 2.59 7.78 0.63
N GLY A 70 3.60 8.66 0.68
CA GLY A 70 3.43 10.06 0.28
C GLY A 70 3.50 10.21 -1.24
N GLY A 71 2.96 11.29 -1.81
CA GLY A 71 2.75 11.43 -3.27
C GLY A 71 3.91 10.98 -4.19
N LYS A 72 5.17 11.33 -3.87
CA LYS A 72 6.33 10.85 -4.65
C LYS A 72 6.71 9.40 -4.34
N ASP A 73 6.46 8.96 -3.10
CA ASP A 73 6.88 7.65 -2.59
C ASP A 73 6.08 6.51 -3.24
N TYR A 74 4.95 6.80 -3.88
CA TYR A 74 4.23 5.84 -4.73
C TYR A 74 5.06 5.36 -5.93
N TRP A 75 6.14 6.09 -6.28
CA TRP A 75 6.96 5.87 -7.48
C TRP A 75 8.45 5.63 -7.22
N ASP A 76 8.88 5.67 -5.95
CA ASP A 76 10.29 5.53 -5.53
C ASP A 76 10.80 4.07 -5.58
#